data_AF-A0A1G6D3J4-F1
#
_entry.id   AF-A0A1G6D3J4-F1
#
_cell.length_a   1.000
_cell.length_b   1.000
_cell.length_c   1.000
_cell.angle_alpha   90.00
_cell.angle_beta   90.00
_cell.angle_gamma   90.00
#
_symmetry.space_group_name_H-M   'P 1'
#
loop_
_entity.id
_entity.type
_entity.pdbx_description
1 polymer ?
#
loop_
_entity_poly.entity_id
_entity_poly.type
_entity_poly.pdbx_seq_one_letter_code
_entity_poly.pdbx_strand_id
1 'polypeptide(L)'
;MIFKLKADSPIYLDRLNGIKHLIIGNHDRHNLKNDRFREQFASVDEYLVINDQERKVVMFHYPIAEWEGFFHGAYHIYGHIHNSDNTAKTVMEMIPNAFNAGVGLNDFTPQTLSQLIARNTR
;
A
#
# COMPACT_ATOMS: atom_id res chain seq x y z
N MET A 1 -2.85 -1.06 -4.41
CA MET A 1 -3.68 -1.07 -5.64
C MET A 1 -5.08 -0.62 -5.27
N ILE A 2 -5.56 0.53 -5.77
CA ILE A 2 -6.93 1.01 -5.49
C ILE A 2 -7.81 0.53 -6.64
N PHE A 3 -8.76 -0.35 -6.36
CA PHE A 3 -9.80 -0.75 -7.30
C PHE A 3 -11.08 0.04 -7.00
N LYS A 4 -11.56 0.84 -7.96
CA LYS A 4 -12.93 1.37 -7.94
C LYS A 4 -13.82 0.35 -8.65
N LEU A 5 -14.42 -0.55 -7.89
CA LEU A 5 -15.33 -1.55 -8.42
C LEU A 5 -16.74 -0.93 -8.54
N LYS A 6 -17.27 -0.86 -9.77
CA LYS A 6 -18.72 -0.80 -9.96
C LYS A 6 -19.29 -2.16 -9.56
N ALA A 7 -20.49 -2.13 -8.95
CA ALA A 7 -21.22 -3.31 -8.49
C ALA A 7 -21.14 -4.45 -9.53
N ASP A 8 -20.78 -5.65 -9.05
CA ASP A 8 -20.52 -6.91 -9.78
C ASP A 8 -19.05 -7.30 -10.05
N SER A 9 -18.08 -6.92 -9.22
CA SER A 9 -16.69 -7.38 -9.42
C SER A 9 -16.05 -8.13 -8.24
N PRO A 10 -16.24 -9.45 -8.21
CA PRO A 10 -15.35 -10.40 -7.54
C PRO A 10 -14.54 -11.29 -8.51
N ILE A 11 -14.83 -11.26 -9.82
CA ILE A 11 -14.32 -12.25 -10.80
C ILE A 11 -12.79 -12.19 -10.99
N TYR A 12 -12.14 -11.06 -10.73
CA TYR A 12 -10.71 -10.88 -11.03
C TYR A 12 -9.79 -11.23 -9.86
N LEU A 13 -10.19 -10.95 -8.61
CA LEU A 13 -9.35 -11.22 -7.45
C LEU A 13 -9.17 -12.72 -7.20
N ASP A 14 -10.19 -13.53 -7.50
CA ASP A 14 -10.15 -14.99 -7.44
C ASP A 14 -9.12 -15.61 -8.40
N ARG A 15 -8.75 -14.89 -9.48
CA ARG A 15 -7.81 -15.37 -10.51
C ARG A 15 -6.35 -15.00 -10.22
N LEU A 16 -6.10 -14.15 -9.22
CA LEU A 16 -4.75 -13.75 -8.84
C LEU A 16 -4.11 -14.83 -7.98
N ASN A 17 -2.92 -15.24 -8.36
CA ASN A 17 -2.12 -16.18 -7.58
C ASN A 17 -1.53 -15.49 -6.34
N GLY A 18 -1.32 -16.28 -5.27
CA GLY A 18 -0.66 -15.84 -4.04
C GLY A 18 -1.63 -15.40 -2.93
N ILE A 19 -1.05 -15.02 -1.79
CA ILE A 19 -1.78 -14.56 -0.61
C ILE A 19 -2.00 -13.05 -0.73
N LYS A 20 -3.25 -12.63 -0.60
CA LYS A 20 -3.67 -11.23 -0.76
C LYS A 20 -3.93 -10.63 0.61
N HIS A 21 -3.33 -9.47 0.88
CA HIS A 21 -3.58 -8.69 2.08
C HIS A 21 -4.08 -7.30 1.67
N LEU A 22 -5.05 -6.76 2.40
CA LEU A 22 -5.62 -5.44 2.15
C LEU A 22 -5.22 -4.47 3.26
N ILE A 23 -4.59 -3.36 2.87
CA ILE A 23 -4.37 -2.21 3.75
C ILE A 23 -5.46 -1.19 3.48
N ILE A 24 -6.31 -0.94 4.48
CA ILE A 24 -7.57 -0.20 4.32
C ILE A 24 -7.29 1.27 4.01
N GLY A 25 -7.77 1.72 2.84
CA GLY A 25 -7.86 3.13 2.49
C GLY A 25 -9.22 3.75 2.79
N ASN A 26 -9.29 5.07 2.67
CA ASN A 26 -10.53 5.83 2.92
C ASN A 26 -11.71 5.40 2.03
N HIS A 27 -11.41 4.92 0.82
CA HIS A 27 -12.41 4.51 -0.16
C HIS A 27 -12.88 3.05 -0.02
N ASP A 28 -12.22 2.24 0.80
CA ASP A 28 -12.54 0.80 0.92
C ASP A 28 -13.73 0.52 1.84
N ARG A 29 -14.11 1.47 2.69
CA ARG A 29 -15.18 1.32 3.71
C ARG A 29 -16.51 0.81 3.15
N HIS A 30 -16.84 1.18 1.90
CA HIS A 30 -18.05 0.68 1.25
C HIS A 30 -17.92 -0.81 0.86
N ASN A 31 -16.80 -1.19 0.25
CA ASN A 31 -16.55 -2.55 -0.22
C ASN A 31 -16.41 -3.53 0.94
N LEU A 32 -15.86 -3.08 2.08
CA LEU A 32 -15.72 -3.91 3.28
C LEU A 32 -17.06 -4.33 3.91
N LYS A 33 -18.19 -3.73 3.54
CA LYS A 33 -19.53 -4.22 3.93
C LYS A 33 -19.95 -5.49 3.19
N ASN A 34 -19.22 -5.87 2.14
CA ASN A 34 -19.50 -7.06 1.35
C ASN A 34 -18.59 -8.21 1.80
N ASP A 35 -19.18 -9.27 2.35
CA ASP A 35 -18.46 -10.45 2.87
C ASP A 35 -17.61 -11.11 1.80
N ARG A 36 -18.18 -11.28 0.59
CA ARG A 36 -17.48 -11.88 -0.55
C ARG A 36 -16.24 -11.08 -0.96
N PHE A 37 -16.26 -9.75 -0.79
CA PHE A 37 -15.07 -8.93 -1.03
C PHE A 37 -14.01 -9.14 0.05
N ARG A 38 -14.42 -9.22 1.32
CA ARG A 38 -13.48 -9.44 2.45
C ARG A 38 -12.81 -10.80 2.36
N GLU A 39 -13.54 -11.84 1.99
CA GLU A 39 -13.06 -13.21 1.82
C GLU A 39 -11.96 -13.35 0.74
N GLN A 40 -11.77 -12.34 -0.10
CA GLN A 40 -10.70 -12.32 -1.11
C GLN A 40 -9.30 -12.13 -0.51
N PHE A 41 -9.21 -11.72 0.75
CA PHE A 41 -7.97 -11.34 1.43
C PHE A 41 -7.76 -12.20 2.67
N ALA A 42 -6.50 -12.61 2.90
CA ALA A 42 -6.09 -13.33 4.09
C ALA A 42 -6.04 -12.41 5.33
N SER A 43 -5.79 -11.12 5.14
CA SER A 43 -5.95 -10.10 6.18
C SER A 43 -6.44 -8.78 5.62
N VAL A 44 -7.09 -8.00 6.48
CA VAL A 44 -7.61 -6.67 6.19
C VAL A 44 -7.25 -5.79 7.38
N ASP A 45 -6.27 -4.91 7.19
CA ASP A 45 -5.62 -4.18 8.27
C ASP A 45 -5.59 -2.67 7.96
N GLU A 46 -5.73 -1.82 8.97
CA GLU A 46 -5.44 -0.40 8.76
C GLU A 46 -3.92 -0.18 8.71
N TYR A 47 -3.19 -0.82 9.63
CA TYR A 47 -1.74 -0.74 9.80
C TYR A 47 -1.18 -2.16 9.96
N LEU A 48 -0.17 -2.53 9.18
CA LEU A 48 0.41 -3.87 9.20
C LEU A 48 1.94 -3.81 9.22
N VAL A 49 2.55 -4.62 10.08
CA VAL A 49 4.01 -4.80 10.16
C VAL A 49 4.36 -6.22 9.75
N ILE A 50 5.29 -6.37 8.81
CA ILE A 50 5.80 -7.67 8.37
C ILE A 50 7.34 -7.68 8.35
N ASN A 51 7.91 -8.87 8.25
CA ASN A 51 9.31 -9.06 7.89
C ASN A 51 9.38 -9.64 6.47
N ASP A 52 10.02 -8.91 5.54
CA ASP A 52 10.26 -9.34 4.16
C ASP A 52 11.77 -9.46 3.91
N GLN A 53 12.29 -10.69 3.93
CA GLN A 53 13.73 -10.97 3.75
C GLN A 53 14.59 -10.16 4.74
N GLU A 54 14.32 -10.31 6.04
CA GLU A 54 14.98 -9.60 7.15
C GLU A 54 14.73 -8.07 7.19
N ARG A 55 13.92 -7.54 6.27
CA ARG A 55 13.51 -6.14 6.27
C ARG A 55 12.20 -5.98 7.03
N LYS A 56 12.19 -5.14 8.07
CA LYS A 56 10.94 -4.72 8.71
C LYS A 56 10.20 -3.76 7.80
N VAL A 57 8.94 -4.07 7.47
CA VAL A 57 8.10 -3.27 6.58
C VAL A 57 6.81 -2.91 7.30
N VAL A 58 6.53 -1.62 7.37
CA VAL A 58 5.29 -1.03 7.85
C VAL A 58 4.45 -0.61 6.65
N MET A 59 3.22 -1.10 6.59
CA MET A 59 2.23 -0.69 5.60
C MET A 59 1.09 0.06 6.28
N PHE A 60 0.82 1.28 5.81
CA PHE A 60 -0.30 2.09 6.25
C PHE A 60 -0.77 2.93 5.06
N HIS A 61 -2.08 3.04 4.84
CA HIS A 61 -2.58 3.67 3.61
C HIS A 61 -2.15 5.14 3.48
N TYR A 62 -2.17 5.88 4.58
CA TYR A 62 -1.79 7.28 4.61
C TYR A 62 -0.29 7.46 4.83
N PRO A 63 0.31 8.51 4.25
CA PRO A 63 1.66 8.90 4.60
C PRO A 63 1.74 9.31 6.08
N ILE A 64 2.70 8.75 6.82
CA ILE A 64 3.02 9.15 8.19
C ILE A 64 4.50 9.51 8.30
N ALA A 65 4.80 10.50 9.14
CA ALA A 65 6.16 11.01 9.28
C ALA A 65 7.09 10.06 10.06
N GLU A 66 6.51 9.25 10.95
CA GLU A 66 7.22 8.27 11.77
C GLU A 66 6.38 6.99 11.89
N TRP A 67 7.04 5.84 12.06
CA TRP A 67 6.43 4.52 12.14
C TRP A 67 7.23 3.58 13.04
N GLU A 68 6.69 2.38 13.30
CA GLU A 68 7.39 1.38 14.10
C GLU A 68 8.73 1.00 13.45
N GLY A 69 9.82 1.23 14.18
CA GLY A 69 11.17 0.95 13.67
C GLY A 69 11.73 2.03 12.74
N PHE A 70 11.13 3.23 12.69
CA PHE A 70 11.63 4.38 11.93
C PHE A 70 13.12 4.63 12.15
N PHE A 71 13.55 4.74 13.41
CA PHE A 71 14.95 4.93 13.80
C PHE A 71 15.83 3.66 13.69
N HIS A 72 15.24 2.53 13.27
CA HIS A 72 15.91 1.23 13.15
C HIS A 72 15.92 0.73 11.69
N GLY A 73 15.69 1.62 10.72
CA GLY A 73 15.77 1.31 9.30
C GLY A 73 14.56 0.55 8.73
N ALA A 74 13.43 0.53 9.43
CA ALA A 74 12.21 -0.06 8.89
C ALA A 74 11.70 0.74 7.68
N TYR A 75 11.11 0.04 6.72
CA TYR A 75 10.52 0.64 5.52
C TYR A 75 9.06 0.97 5.74
N HIS A 76 8.62 2.15 5.31
CA HIS A 76 7.22 2.51 5.28
C HIS A 76 6.70 2.51 3.85
N ILE A 77 5.69 1.69 3.60
CA ILE A 77 4.99 1.63 2.32
C ILE A 77 3.60 2.24 2.50
N TYR A 78 3.29 3.24 1.68
CA TYR A 78 2.02 3.95 1.76
C TYR A 78 1.40 4.17 0.38
N GLY A 79 0.14 4.60 0.39
CA GLY A 79 -0.60 4.99 -0.81
C GLY A 79 -1.05 6.44 -0.69
N HIS A 80 -2.32 6.70 -1.02
CA HIS A 80 -3.02 7.97 -0.83
C HIS A 80 -2.52 9.18 -1.67
N ILE A 81 -1.22 9.44 -1.72
CA ILE A 81 -0.64 10.53 -2.52
C ILE A 81 -0.64 10.11 -4.00
N HIS A 82 -1.42 10.81 -4.82
CA HIS A 82 -1.50 10.63 -6.27
C HIS A 82 -0.69 11.74 -6.98
N ASN A 83 -1.10 12.16 -8.19
CA ASN A 83 -0.47 13.24 -8.97
C ASN A 83 -0.74 14.66 -8.43
N SER A 84 -1.10 14.79 -7.15
CA SER A 84 -1.27 16.11 -6.53
C SER A 84 0.07 16.58 -5.97
N ASP A 85 0.63 17.65 -6.53
CA ASP A 85 1.77 18.36 -5.93
C ASP A 85 1.28 19.13 -4.71
N ASN A 86 1.26 18.46 -3.56
CA ASN A 86 0.89 19.03 -2.28
C ASN A 86 2.03 18.90 -1.26
N THR A 87 1.90 19.61 -0.14
CA THR A 87 2.92 19.61 0.93
C THR A 87 3.23 18.21 1.43
N ALA A 88 2.23 17.32 1.53
CA ALA A 88 2.44 15.95 1.98
C ALA A 88 3.40 15.19 1.04
N LYS A 89 3.26 15.37 -0.28
CA LYS A 89 4.18 14.76 -1.26
C LYS A 89 5.62 15.22 -1.02
N THR A 90 5.83 16.54 -0.95
CA THR A 90 7.16 17.13 -0.72
C THR A 90 7.78 16.66 0.58
N VAL A 91 7.00 16.58 1.66
CA VAL A 91 7.50 16.09 2.96
C VAL A 91 7.89 14.63 2.86
N MET A 92 7.04 13.78 2.29
CA MET A 92 7.32 12.35 2.22
C MET A 92 8.52 12.01 1.34
N GLU A 93 8.76 12.76 0.26
CA GLU A 93 9.95 12.61 -0.58
C GLU A 93 11.26 12.91 0.16
N MET A 94 11.21 13.68 1.26
CA MET A 94 12.37 13.96 2.11
C MET A 94 12.61 12.91 3.20
N ILE A 95 11.61 12.07 3.48
CA ILE A 95 11.70 11.09 4.57
C ILE A 95 12.32 9.79 4.03
N PRO A 96 13.48 9.37 4.55
CA PRO A 96 14.13 8.15 4.08
C PRO A 96 13.27 6.92 4.36
N ASN A 97 13.37 5.92 3.50
CA ASN A 97 12.67 4.62 3.61
C ASN A 97 11.14 4.70 3.57
N ALA A 98 10.55 5.84 3.22
CA ALA A 98 9.13 5.97 2.93
C ALA A 98 8.89 5.88 1.41
N PHE A 99 8.07 4.93 0.97
CA PHE A 99 7.82 4.69 -0.45
C PHE A 99 6.34 4.61 -0.80
N ASN A 100 5.96 5.33 -1.85
CA ASN A 100 4.59 5.36 -2.35
C ASN A 100 4.33 4.21 -3.34
N ALA A 101 3.45 3.28 -2.97
CA ALA A 101 2.98 2.16 -3.78
C ALA A 101 1.72 2.48 -4.63
N GLY A 102 1.41 3.77 -4.80
CA GLY A 102 0.32 4.25 -5.65
C GLY A 102 0.47 3.82 -7.11
N VAL A 103 -0.58 3.24 -7.69
CA VAL A 103 -0.51 2.61 -9.03
C VAL A 103 -0.09 3.57 -10.15
N GLY A 104 -0.45 4.85 -10.04
CA GLY A 104 -0.08 5.87 -11.03
C GLY A 104 1.42 6.17 -11.09
N LEU A 105 2.14 5.95 -9.99
CA LEU A 105 3.60 6.11 -9.91
C LEU A 105 4.36 4.83 -10.30
N ASN A 106 3.64 3.72 -10.40
CA ASN A 106 4.20 2.38 -10.53
C ASN A 106 3.70 1.67 -11.80
N ASP A 107 3.46 2.45 -12.86
CA ASP A 107 3.06 1.99 -14.20
C ASP A 107 1.84 1.06 -14.21
N PHE A 108 0.93 1.22 -13.24
CA PHE A 108 -0.23 0.33 -13.03
C PHE A 108 0.12 -1.15 -12.87
N THR A 109 1.33 -1.45 -12.39
CA THR A 109 1.81 -2.80 -12.13
C THR A 109 2.17 -3.00 -10.66
N PRO A 110 1.94 -4.20 -10.08
CA PRO A 110 2.40 -4.51 -8.74
C PRO A 110 3.93 -4.41 -8.69
N GLN A 111 4.46 -3.86 -7.59
CA GLN A 111 5.90 -3.75 -7.37
C GLN A 111 6.30 -4.56 -6.14
N THR A 112 7.48 -5.17 -6.22
CA THR A 112 8.18 -5.70 -5.05
C THR A 112 8.78 -4.55 -4.23
N LEU A 113 9.11 -4.81 -2.96
CA LEU A 113 9.78 -3.84 -2.10
C LEU A 113 11.09 -3.34 -2.73
N SER A 114 11.92 -4.26 -3.27
CA SER A 114 13.19 -3.89 -3.91
C SER A 114 13.01 -2.97 -5.12
N GLN A 115 11.93 -3.16 -5.91
CA GLN A 115 11.61 -2.25 -7.02
C GLN A 115 11.15 -0.88 -6.53
N LEU A 116 10.36 -0.81 -5.46
CA LEU A 116 9.94 0.46 -4.85
C LEU A 116 11.15 1.26 -4.34
N ILE A 117 12.09 0.59 -3.67
CA ILE A 117 13.35 1.20 -3.20
C ILE A 117 14.12 1.76 -4.40
N ALA A 118 14.36 0.94 -5.43
CA ALA A 118 15.15 1.33 -6.59
C ALA A 118 14.53 2.51 -7.38
N ARG A 119 13.19 2.59 -7.45
CA ARG A 119 12.49 3.68 -8.14
C ARG A 119 12.54 5.01 -7.40
N ASN A 120 12.60 4.99 -6.07
CA ASN A 120 12.54 6.19 -5.23
C ASN A 120 13.92 6.70 -4.77
N THR A 121 15.01 5.97 -5.04
CA THR A 121 16.39 6.39 -4.70
C THR A 121 17.04 7.18 -5.85
N ARG A 122 16.36 8.17 -6.41
CA ARG A 122 16.91 9.03 -7.47
C ARG A 122 17.68 10.22 -6.91
#